data_AF-A0A9W8TXS6-F1
#
_entry.id   AF-A0A9W8TXS6-F1
#
_cell.length_a   1.000
_cell.length_b   1.000
_cell.length_c   1.000
_cell.angle_alpha   90.00
_cell.angle_beta   90.00
_cell.angle_gamma   90.00
#
_symmetry.space_group_name_H-M   'P 1'
#
loop_
_entity.id
_entity.type
_entity.pdbx_description
1 polymer ?
#
loop_
_entity_poly.entity_id
_entity_poly.type
_entity_poly.pdbx_seq_one_letter_code
_entity_poly.pdbx_strand_id
1 'polypeptide(L)'
;MGRLWSDVKILEYQLKKKAEKAQEEVEKEERKRQRFSKKALKHTIDVEWEAIKQKHNENLEKWVATCAQLKEKGVKARDLPRKPTHETKNSLIERLSGTNNKESEEETEDE
;
A
#
# COMPACT_ATOMS: atom_id res chain seq x y z
N MET A 1 13.43 -64.32 -6.05
CA MET A 1 13.86 -62.95 -5.66
C MET A 1 12.91 -61.96 -6.32
N GLY A 2 12.18 -61.15 -5.55
CA GLY A 2 11.22 -60.21 -6.15
C GLY A 2 10.42 -59.44 -5.11
N ARG A 3 11.07 -58.57 -4.33
CA ARG A 3 10.39 -57.65 -3.40
C ARG A 3 11.28 -56.50 -2.87
N LEU A 4 12.14 -55.94 -3.71
CA LEU A 4 13.00 -54.79 -3.32
C LEU A 4 12.70 -53.53 -4.14
N TRP A 5 12.23 -53.67 -5.40
CA TRP A 5 11.94 -52.54 -6.28
C TRP A 5 10.61 -51.84 -5.99
N SER A 6 9.64 -52.52 -5.39
CA SER A 6 8.39 -51.91 -4.91
C SER A 6 8.67 -50.94 -3.76
N ASP A 7 9.56 -51.33 -2.85
CA ASP A 7 9.75 -50.63 -1.58
C ASP A 7 10.53 -49.32 -1.80
N VAL A 8 11.50 -49.31 -2.72
CA VAL A 8 12.21 -48.09 -3.15
C VAL A 8 11.26 -47.08 -3.80
N LYS A 9 10.40 -47.53 -4.73
CA LYS A 9 9.40 -46.65 -5.38
C LYS A 9 8.39 -46.08 -4.39
N ILE A 10 7.99 -46.87 -3.39
CA ILE A 10 7.09 -46.41 -2.31
C ILE A 10 7.79 -45.33 -1.48
N LEU A 11 9.08 -45.51 -1.14
CA LEU A 11 9.85 -44.52 -0.40
C LEU A 11 10.05 -43.22 -1.20
N GLU A 12 10.39 -43.31 -2.48
CA GLU A 12 10.51 -42.16 -3.38
C GLU A 12 9.19 -41.38 -3.49
N TYR A 13 8.07 -42.07 -3.64
CA TYR A 13 6.74 -41.45 -3.67
C TYR A 13 6.42 -40.74 -2.35
N GLN A 14 6.73 -41.36 -1.20
CA GLN A 14 6.53 -40.74 0.12
C GLN A 14 7.41 -39.51 0.32
N LEU A 15 8.67 -39.55 -0.12
CA LEU A 15 9.58 -38.41 -0.07
C LEU A 15 9.08 -37.25 -0.95
N LYS A 16 8.67 -37.55 -2.18
CA LYS A 16 8.09 -36.56 -3.10
C LYS A 16 6.84 -35.91 -2.49
N LYS A 17 5.92 -36.71 -1.96
CA LYS A 17 4.69 -36.22 -1.33
C LYS A 17 4.96 -35.36 -0.08
N LYS A 18 6.01 -35.67 0.69
CA LYS A 18 6.45 -34.83 1.82
C LYS A 18 7.04 -33.51 1.34
N ALA A 19 7.85 -33.54 0.29
CA ALA A 19 8.43 -32.33 -0.31
C ALA A 19 7.35 -31.42 -0.90
N GLU A 20 6.39 -31.97 -1.64
CA GLU A 20 5.24 -31.23 -2.19
C GLU A 20 4.42 -30.56 -1.07
N LYS A 21 4.12 -31.29 0.02
CA LYS A 21 3.42 -30.71 1.17
C LYS A 21 4.21 -29.59 1.84
N ALA A 22 5.52 -29.77 2.01
CA ALA A 22 6.38 -28.74 2.59
C ALA A 22 6.41 -27.47 1.71
N GLN A 23 6.49 -27.63 0.38
CA GLN A 23 6.40 -26.50 -0.55
C GLN A 23 5.04 -25.80 -0.47
N GLU A 24 3.94 -26.56 -0.44
CA GLU A 24 2.59 -26.01 -0.31
C GLU A 24 2.42 -25.21 1.00
N GLU A 25 3.01 -25.66 2.09
CA GLU A 25 3.00 -24.96 3.39
C GLU A 25 3.80 -23.65 3.31
N VAL A 26 4.99 -23.68 2.71
CA VAL A 26 5.81 -22.47 2.48
C VAL A 26 5.05 -21.45 1.62
N GLU A 27 4.48 -21.87 0.50
CA GLU A 27 3.70 -20.96 -0.35
C GLU A 27 2.48 -20.38 0.38
N LYS A 28 1.78 -21.19 1.19
CA LYS A 28 0.66 -20.71 2.01
C LYS A 28 1.13 -19.66 3.02
N GLU A 29 2.29 -19.86 3.64
CA GLU A 29 2.87 -18.88 4.55
C GLU A 29 3.28 -17.59 3.83
N GLU A 30 3.95 -17.70 2.68
CA GLU A 30 4.35 -16.55 1.87
C GLU A 30 3.15 -15.73 1.43
N ARG A 31 2.09 -16.37 0.92
CA ARG A 31 0.84 -15.69 0.56
C ARG A 31 0.22 -14.98 1.76
N LYS A 32 0.23 -15.58 2.95
CA LYS A 32 -0.24 -14.93 4.18
C LYS A 32 0.61 -13.71 4.54
N ARG A 33 1.94 -13.82 4.46
CA ARG A 33 2.87 -12.71 4.71
C ARG A 33 2.66 -11.56 3.73
N GLN A 34 2.50 -11.85 2.44
CA GLN A 34 2.21 -10.85 1.41
C GLN A 34 0.86 -10.15 1.64
N ARG A 35 -0.19 -10.88 2.03
CA ARG A 35 -1.48 -10.28 2.37
C ARG A 35 -1.38 -9.36 3.58
N PHE A 36 -0.64 -9.78 4.60
CA PHE A 36 -0.44 -8.98 5.81
C PHE A 36 0.36 -7.71 5.51
N SER A 37 1.45 -7.81 4.74
CA SER A 37 2.25 -6.65 4.35
C SER A 37 1.46 -5.66 3.50
N LYS A 38 0.70 -6.15 2.49
CA LYS A 38 -0.20 -5.31 1.68
C LYS A 38 -1.24 -4.58 2.56
N LYS A 39 -1.83 -5.28 3.53
CA LYS A 39 -2.80 -4.67 4.46
C LYS A 39 -2.16 -3.61 5.36
N ALA A 40 -0.96 -3.87 5.87
CA ALA A 40 -0.22 -2.92 6.69
C ALA A 40 0.13 -1.66 5.88
N LEU A 41 0.63 -1.81 4.66
CA LEU A 41 0.96 -0.70 3.77
C LEU A 41 -0.27 0.15 3.42
N LYS A 42 -1.41 -0.49 3.11
CA LYS A 42 -2.68 0.21 2.88
C LYS A 42 -3.10 1.03 4.10
N HIS A 43 -3.00 0.45 5.29
CA HIS A 43 -3.33 1.15 6.52
C HIS A 43 -2.43 2.37 6.75
N THR A 44 -1.12 2.24 6.54
CA THR A 44 -0.17 3.37 6.62
C THR A 44 -0.53 4.50 5.65
N ILE A 45 -0.86 4.15 4.39
CA ILE A 45 -1.30 5.14 3.39
C ILE A 45 -2.56 5.86 3.85
N ASP A 46 -3.55 5.13 4.36
CA ASP A 46 -4.82 5.74 4.78
C ASP A 46 -4.63 6.66 6.00
N VAL A 47 -3.77 6.28 6.96
CA VAL A 47 -3.44 7.11 8.13
C VAL A 47 -2.71 8.39 7.72
N GLU A 48 -1.67 8.29 6.87
CA GLU A 48 -0.96 9.46 6.37
C GLU A 48 -1.87 10.35 5.54
N TRP A 49 -2.74 9.76 4.71
CA TRP A 49 -3.70 10.50 3.90
C TRP A 49 -4.69 11.30 4.76
N GLU A 50 -5.18 10.71 5.85
CA GLU A 50 -6.05 11.41 6.79
C GLU A 50 -5.34 12.60 7.44
N ALA A 51 -4.09 12.40 7.86
CA ALA A 51 -3.28 13.48 8.45
C ALA A 51 -3.03 14.63 7.45
N ILE A 52 -2.78 14.31 6.18
CA ILE A 52 -2.61 15.31 5.10
C ILE A 52 -3.89 16.11 4.90
N LYS A 53 -5.05 15.45 4.85
CA LYS A 53 -6.36 16.12 4.72
C LYS A 53 -6.65 17.04 5.90
N GLN A 54 -6.42 16.57 7.13
CA GLN A 54 -6.64 17.37 8.33
C GLN A 54 -5.77 18.63 8.32
N LYS A 55 -4.46 18.47 8.07
CA LYS A 55 -3.53 19.59 7.94
C LYS A 55 -3.91 20.55 6.80
N HIS A 56 -4.41 20.02 5.69
CA HIS A 56 -4.88 20.84 4.58
C HIS A 56 -6.10 21.68 4.98
N ASN A 57 -7.07 21.10 5.69
CA ASN A 57 -8.23 21.81 6.18
C ASN A 57 -7.84 22.94 7.14
N GLU A 58 -6.95 22.69 8.09
CA GLU A 58 -6.41 23.74 8.97
C GLU A 58 -5.74 24.87 8.18
N ASN A 59 -4.97 24.53 7.15
CA ASN A 59 -4.31 25.51 6.30
C ASN A 59 -5.33 26.31 5.47
N LEU A 60 -6.41 25.69 5.02
CA LEU A 60 -7.50 26.37 4.33
C LEU A 60 -8.22 27.35 5.25
N GLU A 61 -8.54 26.95 6.48
CA GLU A 61 -9.17 27.84 7.47
C GLU A 61 -8.30 29.07 7.75
N LYS A 62 -6.99 28.86 8.01
CA LYS A 62 -6.02 29.94 8.19
C LYS A 62 -5.92 30.84 6.97
N TRP A 63 -5.92 30.25 5.77
CA TRP A 63 -5.88 30.98 4.51
C TRP A 63 -7.14 31.83 4.29
N VAL A 64 -8.33 31.28 4.58
CA VAL A 64 -9.61 32.01 4.49
C VAL A 64 -9.61 33.19 5.46
N ALA A 65 -9.21 32.97 6.71
CA ALA A 65 -9.12 34.03 7.72
C ALA A 65 -8.14 35.14 7.30
N THR A 66 -6.97 34.76 6.77
CA THR A 66 -5.97 35.72 6.28
C THR A 66 -6.49 36.51 5.08
N CYS A 67 -7.14 35.85 4.13
CA CYS A 67 -7.74 36.51 2.98
C CYS A 67 -8.86 37.47 3.39
N ALA A 68 -9.69 37.13 4.38
CA ALA A 68 -10.71 38.01 4.90
C ALA A 68 -10.11 39.30 5.49
N GLN A 69 -9.09 39.17 6.35
CA GLN A 69 -8.38 40.31 6.94
C GLN A 69 -7.71 41.21 5.89
N LEU A 70 -7.12 40.63 4.84
CA LEU A 70 -6.49 41.40 3.77
C LEU A 70 -7.53 42.15 2.92
N LYS A 71 -8.69 41.53 2.67
CA LYS A 71 -9.81 42.21 1.98
C LYS A 71 -10.35 43.39 2.78
N GLU A 72 -10.50 43.25 4.11
CA GLU A 72 -10.89 44.36 4.98
C GLU A 72 -9.89 45.52 4.93
N LYS A 73 -8.60 45.22 4.75
CA LYS A 73 -7.52 46.21 4.57
C LYS A 73 -7.46 46.80 3.16
N GLY A 74 -8.38 46.44 2.27
CA GLY A 74 -8.43 46.96 0.90
C GLY A 74 -7.40 46.34 -0.07
N VAL A 75 -6.80 45.20 0.28
CA VAL A 75 -5.87 44.49 -0.61
C VAL A 75 -6.63 43.94 -1.83
N LYS A 76 -6.08 44.18 -3.02
CA LYS A 76 -6.69 43.72 -4.28
C LYS A 76 -6.63 42.19 -4.35
N ALA A 77 -7.62 41.58 -5.00
CA ALA A 77 -7.72 40.12 -5.10
C ALA A 77 -6.48 39.45 -5.74
N ARG A 78 -5.76 40.15 -6.63
CA ARG A 78 -4.54 39.66 -7.27
C ARG A 78 -3.34 39.55 -6.32
N ASP A 79 -3.37 40.31 -5.22
CA ASP A 79 -2.30 40.38 -4.23
C ASP A 79 -2.60 39.49 -2.99
N LEU A 80 -3.73 38.77 -3.01
CA LEU A 80 -4.06 37.81 -1.96
C LEU A 80 -3.16 36.57 -2.06
N PRO A 81 -2.83 35.93 -0.92
CA PRO A 81 -2.07 34.70 -0.93
C PRO A 81 -2.78 33.63 -1.75
N ARG A 82 -2.00 32.78 -2.44
CA ARG A 82 -2.56 31.66 -3.19
C ARG A 82 -3.19 30.64 -2.25
N LYS A 83 -4.25 29.98 -2.73
CA LYS A 83 -4.91 28.90 -1.99
C LYS A 83 -3.90 27.77 -1.74
N PRO A 84 -3.79 27.26 -0.50
CA PRO A 84 -2.97 26.10 -0.20
C PRO A 84 -3.36 24.91 -1.08
N THR A 85 -2.38 24.09 -1.43
CA THR A 85 -2.56 22.79 -2.07
C THR A 85 -2.05 21.69 -1.15
N HIS A 86 -2.40 20.45 -1.44
CA HIS A 86 -1.88 19.26 -0.76
C HIS A 86 -1.46 18.23 -1.80
N GLU A 87 -0.58 17.31 -1.41
CA GLU A 87 -0.22 16.17 -2.26
C GLU A 87 -1.43 15.28 -2.51
N THR A 88 -1.43 14.52 -3.61
CA THR A 88 -2.52 13.59 -3.93
C THR A 88 -2.28 12.26 -3.23
N LYS A 89 -3.36 11.47 -3.05
CA LYS A 89 -3.23 10.10 -2.54
C LYS A 89 -2.31 9.24 -3.42
N ASN A 90 -2.29 9.45 -4.75
CA ASN A 90 -1.39 8.73 -5.65
C ASN A 90 0.07 9.13 -5.44
N SER A 91 0.36 10.42 -5.28
CA SER A 91 1.71 10.89 -4.93
C SER A 91 2.19 10.33 -3.59
N LEU A 92 1.27 10.16 -2.63
CA LEU A 92 1.55 9.51 -1.34
C LEU A 92 1.86 8.02 -1.53
N ILE A 93 1.08 7.32 -2.37
CA ILE A 93 1.31 5.92 -2.71
C ILE A 93 2.68 5.77 -3.38
N GLU A 94 3.00 6.58 -4.38
CA GLU A 94 4.31 6.56 -5.07
C GLU A 94 5.48 6.82 -4.11
N ARG A 95 5.31 7.73 -3.14
CA ARG A 95 6.32 7.99 -2.10
C ARG A 95 6.55 6.77 -1.20
N LEU A 96 5.47 6.09 -0.82
CA LEU A 96 5.51 4.94 0.08
C LEU A 96 5.82 3.62 -0.64
N SER A 97 5.54 3.51 -1.93
CA SER A 97 5.87 2.36 -2.78
C SER A 97 7.25 2.48 -3.41
N GLY A 98 7.71 3.70 -3.74
CA GLY A 98 9.05 3.98 -4.26
C GLY A 98 10.18 3.69 -3.26
N THR A 99 9.84 3.49 -1.99
CA THR A 99 10.76 3.00 -0.95
C THR A 99 10.76 1.47 -0.81
N ASN A 100 9.84 0.75 -1.48
CA ASN A 100 9.71 -0.71 -1.44
C ASN A 100 9.30 -1.28 -2.81
N ASN A 101 10.31 -1.45 -3.67
CA ASN A 101 10.33 -2.30 -4.86
C ASN A 101 9.30 -2.04 -6.00
N LYS A 102 9.87 -1.90 -7.21
CA LYS A 102 9.24 -2.35 -8.46
C LYS A 102 8.60 -3.72 -8.24
N GLU A 103 7.27 -3.77 -8.29
CA GLU A 103 6.44 -4.83 -8.88
C GLU A 103 5.01 -4.62 -8.39
N SER A 104 4.29 -3.78 -9.13
CA SER A 104 2.84 -3.77 -9.16
C SER A 104 2.41 -4.29 -10.53
N GLU A 105 2.04 -5.57 -10.60
CA GLU A 105 1.05 -6.05 -11.56
C GLU A 105 -0.19 -6.40 -10.73
N GLU A 106 -1.20 -5.52 -10.83
CA GLU A 106 -2.43 -5.79 -11.59
C GLU A 106 -3.27 -6.89 -10.95
N GLU A 107 -4.36 -6.50 -10.29
CA GLU A 107 -5.67 -7.10 -10.59
C GLU A 107 -6.69 -5.97 -10.54
N THR A 108 -7.18 -5.63 -11.74
CA THR A 108 -8.32 -4.78 -12.05
C THR A 108 -9.60 -5.42 -11.54
N GLU A 109 -10.38 -4.64 -10.79
CA GLU A 109 -11.81 -4.89 -10.59
C GLU A 109 -12.54 -4.52 -11.88
N ASP A 110 -13.35 -5.42 -12.44
CA ASP A 110 -14.48 -5.03 -13.29
C ASP A 110 -15.63 -6.04 -13.12
N GLU A 111 -16.83 -5.46 -13.08
CA GLU A 111 -18.16 -5.98 -12.68
C GLU A 111 -18.72 -7.15 -13.50
#